data_AF-A0A533XVL9-F1
#
_entry.id   AF-A0A533XVL9-F1
#
_cell.length_a   1.000
_cell.length_b   1.000
_cell.length_c   1.000
_cell.angle_alpha   90.00
_cell.angle_beta   90.00
_cell.angle_gamma   90.00
#
_symmetry.space_group_name_H-M   'P 1'
#
loop_
_entity.id
_entity.type
_entity.pdbx_description
1 polymer ?
#
loop_
_entity_poly.entity_id
_entity_poly.type
_entity_poly.pdbx_seq_one_letter_code
_entity_poly.pdbx_strand_id
1 'polypeptide(L)'
;MQPKGLIVAVPLALAAALSLFIVSSDTAFSLRIVVGVAFLLMAFVSTRLSLYLLVFSMLLSPEFLVGGLTGGGGASGRGITLRFDDFLLVVIGFVWIAKMAILKGGTPFLRTSLNGPIMFYISAAGLATLIGVMSGRVKPMSGFFFWLKYYEYVFLYFMVVSAVTTKEEARGLVIASLVICFLVSLFAIAQIPSGERASAPFEGETGEPNTLGGYLVFMLAIVVGLVLTSGAVANRLPLLLLVAAGSIGLMATLSRASFLAAGVLVLSVIGFIAPRKPV
;
A
#
# COMPACT_ATOMS: atom_id res chain seq x y z
N MET A 1 21.98 19.90 4.07
CA MET A 1 22.99 19.71 5.14
C MET A 1 22.68 18.44 5.93
N GLN A 2 23.37 17.34 5.61
CA GLN A 2 23.64 16.19 6.51
C GLN A 2 25.19 16.13 6.62
N PRO A 3 25.84 15.69 7.73
CA PRO A 3 25.81 14.26 8.09
C PRO A 3 26.18 13.85 9.55
N LYS A 4 26.24 14.71 10.58
CA LYS A 4 26.78 14.25 11.88
C LYS A 4 25.93 13.17 12.58
N GLY A 5 24.60 13.26 12.50
CA GLY A 5 23.71 12.24 13.07
C GLY A 5 23.64 10.94 12.27
N LEU A 6 23.74 11.01 10.94
CA LEU A 6 23.72 9.84 10.05
C LEU A 6 24.99 8.99 10.23
N ILE A 7 26.14 9.64 10.41
CA ILE A 7 27.44 8.99 10.62
C ILE A 7 27.48 8.22 11.95
N VAL A 8 26.66 8.58 12.95
CA VAL A 8 26.63 7.88 14.25
C VAL A 8 25.51 6.85 14.32
N ALA A 9 24.31 7.18 13.83
CA ALA A 9 23.15 6.29 13.91
C ALA A 9 23.30 5.02 13.06
N VAL A 10 23.91 5.13 11.87
CA VAL A 10 24.12 4.00 10.96
C VAL A 10 25.08 2.95 11.55
N PRO A 11 26.30 3.30 12.01
CA PRO A 11 27.19 2.32 12.61
C PRO A 11 26.67 1.80 13.96
N LEU A 12 25.92 2.58 14.74
CA LEU A 12 25.31 2.10 15.98
C LEU A 12 24.24 1.02 15.71
N ALA A 13 23.38 1.23 14.71
CA ALA A 13 22.39 0.26 14.29
C ALA A 13 23.02 -1.00 13.67
N LEU A 14 24.10 -0.83 12.89
CA LEU A 14 24.92 -1.95 12.39
C LEU A 14 25.59 -2.73 13.52
N ALA A 15 26.15 -2.05 14.52
CA ALA A 15 26.75 -2.69 15.69
C ALA A 15 25.71 -3.45 16.52
N ALA A 16 24.51 -2.89 16.70
CA ALA A 16 23.40 -3.56 17.36
C ALA A 16 22.95 -4.82 16.58
N ALA A 17 22.83 -4.72 15.25
CA ALA A 17 22.49 -5.87 14.40
C ALA A 17 23.54 -6.97 14.46
N LEU A 18 24.82 -6.60 14.39
CA LEU A 18 25.94 -7.54 14.52
C LEU A 18 25.98 -8.18 15.92
N SER A 19 25.71 -7.42 16.97
CA SER A 19 25.64 -7.96 18.34
C SER A 19 24.51 -8.98 18.51
N LEU A 20 23.34 -8.72 17.92
CA LEU A 20 22.21 -9.64 17.93
C LEU A 20 22.47 -10.88 17.07
N PHE A 21 23.13 -10.71 15.92
CA PHE A 21 23.54 -11.80 15.04
C PHE A 21 24.52 -12.77 15.70
N ILE A 22 25.44 -12.25 16.53
CA ILE A 22 26.42 -13.06 17.27
C ILE A 22 25.76 -13.82 18.44
N VAL A 23 24.72 -13.25 19.05
CA VAL A 23 24.02 -13.84 20.20
C VAL A 23 23.02 -14.93 19.78
N SER A 24 22.46 -14.88 18.57
CA SER A 24 21.46 -15.86 18.13
C SER A 24 22.08 -17.15 17.59
N SER A 25 21.73 -18.27 18.22
CA SER A 25 22.16 -19.63 17.84
C SER A 25 21.45 -20.19 16.60
N ASP A 26 20.33 -19.56 16.19
CA ASP A 26 19.54 -19.94 15.02
C ASP A 26 19.86 -19.03 13.83
N THR A 27 20.49 -19.61 12.80
CA THR A 27 20.90 -18.94 11.56
C THR A 27 19.73 -18.29 10.81
N ALA A 28 18.52 -18.86 10.90
CA ALA A 28 17.34 -18.28 10.24
C ALA A 28 16.85 -17.02 10.95
N PHE A 29 16.89 -17.00 12.28
CA PHE A 29 16.54 -15.83 13.08
C PHE A 29 17.55 -14.70 12.88
N SER A 30 18.85 -15.03 12.87
CA SER A 30 19.93 -14.07 12.61
C SER A 30 19.78 -13.39 11.24
N LEU A 31 19.43 -14.17 10.19
CA LEU A 31 19.24 -13.64 8.84
C LEU A 31 18.03 -12.68 8.74
N ARG A 32 16.92 -12.98 9.44
CA ARG A 32 15.75 -12.08 9.51
C ARG A 32 16.07 -10.75 10.19
N ILE A 33 16.88 -10.78 11.25
CA ILE A 33 17.34 -9.56 11.94
C ILE A 33 18.20 -8.71 11.00
N VAL A 34 19.15 -9.32 10.30
CA VAL A 34 20.03 -8.60 9.36
C VAL A 34 19.21 -7.94 8.25
N VAL A 35 18.25 -8.66 7.67
CA VAL A 35 17.36 -8.12 6.63
C VAL A 35 16.48 -7.00 7.18
N GLY A 36 15.90 -7.16 8.38
CA GLY A 36 15.08 -6.14 9.03
C GLY A 36 15.86 -4.86 9.34
N VAL A 37 17.09 -4.99 9.84
CA VAL A 37 17.97 -3.84 10.09
C VAL A 37 18.42 -3.20 8.78
N ALA A 38 18.72 -3.98 7.74
CA ALA A 38 19.04 -3.43 6.42
C ALA A 38 17.88 -2.59 5.86
N PHE A 39 16.63 -3.05 6.00
CA PHE A 39 15.45 -2.28 5.61
C PHE A 39 15.27 -1.01 6.45
N LEU A 40 15.46 -1.10 7.77
CA LEU A 40 15.39 0.06 8.66
C LEU A 40 16.46 1.10 8.32
N LEU A 41 17.69 0.65 8.08
CA LEU A 41 18.79 1.50 7.62
C LEU A 41 18.49 2.14 6.26
N MET A 42 18.00 1.37 5.30
CA MET A 42 17.60 1.88 3.98
C MET A 42 16.49 2.94 4.11
N ALA A 43 15.52 2.71 5.00
CA ALA A 43 14.46 3.66 5.29
C ALA A 43 14.97 4.94 5.98
N PHE A 44 15.95 4.79 6.88
CA PHE A 44 16.58 5.92 7.57
C PHE A 44 17.40 6.78 6.61
N VAL A 45 18.13 6.14 5.69
CA VAL A 45 18.96 6.81 4.68
C VAL A 45 18.09 7.63 3.73
N SER A 46 16.97 7.08 3.22
CA SER A 46 16.13 7.79 2.26
C SER A 46 14.65 7.45 2.40
N THR A 47 13.86 8.45 2.81
CA THR A 47 12.39 8.39 2.83
C THR A 47 11.82 8.07 1.44
N ARG A 48 12.51 8.45 0.36
CA ARG A 48 12.12 8.11 -1.01
C ARG A 48 12.28 6.62 -1.27
N LEU A 49 13.40 6.01 -0.85
CA LEU A 49 13.61 4.57 -0.99
C LEU A 49 12.58 3.79 -0.18
N SER A 50 12.19 4.28 1.00
CA SER A 50 11.10 3.71 1.79
C SER A 50 9.78 3.63 1.01
N LEU A 51 9.42 4.68 0.27
CA LEU A 51 8.19 4.70 -0.52
C LEU A 51 8.23 3.69 -1.68
N TYR A 52 9.37 3.57 -2.37
CA TYR A 52 9.54 2.53 -3.38
C TYR A 52 9.43 1.14 -2.75
N LEU A 53 10.13 0.91 -1.64
CA LEU A 53 10.09 -0.36 -0.91
C LEU A 53 8.65 -0.71 -0.51
N LEU A 54 7.86 0.25 -0.02
CA LEU A 54 6.43 0.05 0.29
C LEU A 54 5.63 -0.38 -0.94
N VAL A 55 5.84 0.25 -2.09
CA VAL A 55 5.18 -0.13 -3.35
C VAL A 55 5.56 -1.55 -3.78
N PHE A 56 6.83 -1.94 -3.65
CA PHE A 56 7.28 -3.31 -3.96
C PHE A 56 6.83 -4.34 -2.92
N SER A 57 6.75 -3.95 -1.65
CA SER A 57 6.34 -4.80 -0.52
C SER A 57 4.89 -5.22 -0.66
N MET A 58 4.03 -4.41 -1.29
CA MET A 58 2.65 -4.79 -1.61
C MET A 58 2.53 -6.10 -2.40
N LEU A 59 3.56 -6.56 -3.12
CA LEU A 59 3.54 -7.84 -3.85
C LEU A 59 4.11 -9.01 -3.03
N LEU A 60 5.06 -8.71 -2.15
CA LEU A 60 5.95 -9.70 -1.52
C LEU A 60 5.67 -9.89 -0.02
N SER A 61 4.72 -9.13 0.54
CA SER A 61 4.47 -9.17 1.97
C SER A 61 3.71 -10.44 2.36
N PRO A 62 4.27 -11.26 3.26
CA PRO A 62 3.52 -12.36 3.83
C PRO A 62 2.39 -11.81 4.73
N GLU A 63 1.22 -12.44 4.62
CA GLU A 63 0.12 -12.24 5.55
C GLU A 63 0.31 -13.10 6.80
N PHE A 64 0.26 -12.46 7.97
CA PHE A 64 0.14 -13.17 9.24
C PHE A 64 -1.34 -13.15 9.65
N LEU A 65 -2.02 -14.27 9.39
CA LEU A 65 -3.35 -14.53 9.96
C LEU A 65 -3.16 -14.82 11.44
N VAL A 66 -3.42 -13.82 12.31
CA VAL A 66 -3.57 -14.06 13.75
C VAL A 66 -4.98 -14.62 13.99
N GLY A 67 -5.25 -15.78 13.39
CA GLY A 67 -6.55 -16.45 13.39
C GLY A 67 -6.88 -17.24 14.66
N GLY A 68 -5.93 -17.35 15.61
CA GLY A 68 -6.11 -18.17 16.81
C GLY A 68 -6.75 -17.47 18.03
N LEU A 69 -6.88 -16.14 18.03
CA LEU A 69 -7.23 -15.38 19.25
C LEU A 69 -8.65 -14.79 19.28
N THR A 70 -9.49 -14.99 18.26
CA THR A 70 -10.82 -14.35 18.22
C THR A 70 -11.94 -15.27 17.74
N GLY A 71 -12.23 -16.30 18.51
CA GLY A 71 -13.43 -17.13 18.33
C GLY A 71 -14.73 -16.30 18.26
N GLY A 72 -15.50 -16.47 17.18
CA GLY A 72 -16.94 -16.21 17.08
C GLY A 72 -17.41 -14.76 16.90
N GLY A 73 -18.03 -14.47 15.76
CA GLY A 73 -19.09 -13.46 15.60
C GLY A 73 -18.66 -11.98 15.49
N GLY A 74 -18.79 -11.41 14.27
CA GLY A 74 -18.74 -9.97 14.03
C GLY A 74 -17.90 -9.58 12.81
N ALA A 75 -18.57 -9.31 11.68
CA ALA A 75 -18.05 -8.96 10.35
C ALA A 75 -17.19 -10.04 9.64
N SER A 76 -17.90 -10.91 8.90
CA SER A 76 -17.38 -11.83 7.86
C SER A 76 -16.36 -12.90 8.25
N GLY A 77 -16.23 -13.30 9.52
CA GLY A 77 -15.39 -14.44 9.91
C GLY A 77 -13.91 -14.32 9.55
N ARG A 78 -13.48 -13.15 9.06
CA ARG A 78 -12.09 -12.85 8.74
C ARG A 78 -11.41 -12.41 10.03
N GLY A 79 -10.40 -13.19 10.44
CA GLY A 79 -9.49 -12.79 11.49
C GLY A 79 -8.80 -11.47 11.14
N ILE A 80 -8.21 -10.84 12.15
CA ILE A 80 -7.39 -9.64 11.95
C ILE A 80 -6.16 -10.07 11.14
N THR A 81 -6.09 -9.62 9.90
CA THR A 81 -4.92 -9.84 9.04
C THR A 81 -3.89 -8.75 9.34
N LEU A 82 -2.75 -9.15 9.91
CA LEU A 82 -1.60 -8.26 10.04
C LEU A 82 -0.64 -8.57 8.90
N ARG A 83 -0.37 -7.57 8.06
CA ARG A 83 0.55 -7.70 6.94
C ARG A 83 1.94 -7.26 7.35
N PHE A 84 2.97 -7.82 6.71
CA PHE A 84 4.32 -7.32 6.89
C PHE A 84 4.44 -5.82 6.54
N ASP A 85 3.63 -5.33 5.58
CA ASP A 85 3.55 -3.90 5.25
C ASP A 85 3.09 -3.04 6.44
N ASP A 86 2.18 -3.53 7.28
CA ASP A 86 1.66 -2.80 8.43
C ASP A 86 2.81 -2.52 9.41
N PHE A 87 3.64 -3.54 9.70
CA PHE A 87 4.84 -3.39 10.53
C PHE A 87 5.89 -2.48 9.88
N LEU A 88 6.10 -2.64 8.57
CA LEU A 88 7.05 -1.84 7.81
C LEU A 88 6.63 -0.36 7.82
N LEU A 89 5.35 -0.05 7.64
CA LEU A 89 4.79 1.29 7.72
C LEU A 89 5.02 1.92 9.08
N VAL A 90 4.80 1.16 10.17
CA VAL A 90 5.09 1.62 11.53
C VAL A 90 6.58 1.95 11.69
N VAL A 91 7.47 1.05 11.27
CA VAL A 91 8.94 1.26 11.40
C VAL A 91 9.42 2.45 10.56
N ILE A 92 9.05 2.49 9.28
CA ILE A 92 9.37 3.61 8.38
C ILE A 92 8.80 4.90 8.96
N GLY A 93 7.62 4.84 9.55
CA GLY A 93 6.95 5.98 10.12
C GLY A 93 7.64 6.57 11.33
N PHE A 94 8.03 5.73 12.28
CA PHE A 94 8.85 6.14 13.41
C PHE A 94 10.18 6.75 12.95
N VAL A 95 10.84 6.13 11.97
CA VAL A 95 12.07 6.64 11.37
C VAL A 95 11.87 8.02 10.74
N TRP A 96 10.77 8.22 10.02
CA TRP A 96 10.44 9.49 9.37
C TRP A 96 10.15 10.60 10.39
N ILE A 97 9.36 10.31 11.42
CA ILE A 97 9.08 11.27 12.52
C ILE A 97 10.38 11.63 13.24
N ALA A 98 11.20 10.64 13.59
CA ALA A 98 12.49 10.86 14.25
C ALA A 98 13.42 11.73 13.37
N LYS A 99 13.46 11.46 12.07
CA LYS A 99 14.23 12.25 11.11
C LYS A 99 13.75 13.71 11.04
N MET A 100 12.45 13.94 11.04
CA MET A 100 11.89 15.30 11.07
C MET A 100 12.19 16.04 12.38
N ALA A 101 12.10 15.35 13.52
CA ALA A 101 12.42 15.92 14.82
C ALA A 101 13.91 16.30 14.94
N ILE A 102 14.81 15.45 14.42
CA ILE A 102 16.27 15.67 14.48
C ILE A 102 16.72 16.74 13.47
N LEU A 103 16.18 16.73 12.25
CA LEU A 103 16.64 17.63 11.17
C LEU A 103 16.02 19.03 11.25
N LYS A 104 15.13 19.32 12.22
CA LYS A 104 14.51 20.64 12.48
C LYS A 104 13.99 21.39 11.24
N GLY A 105 13.66 20.67 10.16
CA GLY A 105 13.52 21.25 8.81
C GLY A 105 12.16 21.09 8.15
N GLY A 106 11.18 20.47 8.81
CA GLY A 106 9.85 20.30 8.23
C GLY A 106 8.78 20.03 9.29
N THR A 107 7.59 20.59 9.08
CA THR A 107 6.39 20.24 9.86
C THR A 107 5.87 18.87 9.39
N PRO A 108 5.76 17.87 10.28
CA PRO A 108 5.30 16.52 9.89
C PRO A 108 3.89 16.53 9.31
N PHE A 109 3.05 17.43 9.79
CA PHE A 109 1.70 17.60 9.26
C PHE A 109 1.65 18.85 8.39
N LEU A 110 1.95 18.64 7.10
CA LEU A 110 1.71 19.67 6.10
C LEU A 110 0.20 19.97 6.05
N ARG A 111 -0.15 21.25 5.95
CA ARG A 111 -1.55 21.65 5.79
C ARG A 111 -1.96 21.38 4.35
N THR A 112 -2.78 20.36 4.15
CA THR A 112 -3.40 20.08 2.86
C THR A 112 -4.91 20.32 2.94
N SER A 113 -5.54 20.54 1.78
CA SER A 113 -7.01 20.63 1.69
C SER A 113 -7.73 19.36 2.16
N LEU A 114 -7.00 18.24 2.23
CA LEU A 114 -7.53 16.95 2.67
C LEU A 114 -7.48 16.75 4.20
N ASN A 115 -6.79 17.60 4.96
CA ASN A 115 -6.70 17.42 6.43
C ASN A 115 -8.07 17.44 7.12
N GLY A 116 -8.95 18.36 6.72
CA GLY A 116 -10.32 18.43 7.25
C GLY A 116 -11.15 17.18 6.94
N PRO A 117 -11.28 16.79 5.65
CA PRO A 117 -11.93 15.54 5.25
C PRO A 117 -11.38 14.29 5.93
N ILE A 118 -10.05 14.18 6.06
CA ILE A 118 -9.38 13.07 6.74
C ILE A 118 -9.78 13.01 8.22
N MET A 119 -9.74 14.14 8.93
CA MET A 119 -10.12 14.20 10.34
C MET A 119 -11.59 13.82 10.54
N PHE A 120 -12.47 14.30 9.67
CA PHE A 120 -13.88 13.94 9.71
C PHE A 120 -14.07 12.44 9.48
N TYR A 121 -13.38 11.87 8.49
CA TYR A 121 -13.45 10.45 8.17
C TYR A 121 -12.97 9.55 9.31
N ILE A 122 -11.78 9.83 9.88
CA ILE A 122 -11.25 9.08 11.03
C ILE A 122 -12.20 9.17 12.23
N SER A 123 -12.72 10.36 12.51
CA SER A 123 -13.63 10.59 13.64
C SER A 123 -14.94 9.85 13.44
N ALA A 124 -15.54 9.93 12.25
CA ALA A 124 -16.75 9.20 11.91
C ALA A 124 -16.56 7.68 11.99
N ALA A 125 -15.44 7.16 11.48
CA ALA A 125 -15.10 5.74 11.57
C ALA A 125 -14.89 5.29 13.03
N GLY A 126 -14.23 6.11 13.85
CA GLY A 126 -14.02 5.85 15.27
C GLY A 126 -15.34 5.83 16.06
N LEU A 127 -16.22 6.81 15.83
CA LEU A 127 -17.55 6.87 16.42
C LEU A 127 -18.42 5.69 15.99
N ALA A 128 -18.43 5.35 14.70
CA ALA A 128 -19.18 4.20 14.19
C ALA A 128 -18.69 2.88 14.82
N THR A 129 -17.37 2.72 14.96
CA THR A 129 -16.77 1.56 15.62
C THR A 129 -17.15 1.51 17.09
N LEU A 130 -17.10 2.63 17.80
CA LEU A 130 -17.50 2.73 19.21
C LEU A 130 -18.98 2.37 19.40
N ILE A 131 -19.87 2.90 18.56
CA ILE A 131 -21.30 2.54 18.57
C ILE A 131 -21.47 1.04 18.32
N GLY A 132 -20.72 0.47 17.38
CA GLY A 132 -20.72 -0.97 17.09
C GLY A 132 -20.25 -1.83 18.26
N VAL A 133 -19.24 -1.36 18.99
CA VAL A 133 -18.72 -2.01 20.21
C VAL A 133 -19.76 -1.94 21.34
N MET A 134 -20.33 -0.76 21.59
CA MET A 134 -21.38 -0.57 22.61
C MET A 134 -22.65 -1.38 22.31
N SER A 135 -22.96 -1.56 21.02
CA SER A 135 -24.10 -2.37 20.57
C SER A 135 -23.81 -3.88 20.56
N GLY A 136 -22.62 -4.33 20.98
CA GLY A 136 -22.22 -5.74 20.97
C GLY A 136 -22.05 -6.35 19.57
N ARG A 137 -22.03 -5.53 18.51
CA ARG A 137 -21.90 -5.99 17.10
C ARG A 137 -20.44 -6.15 16.66
N VAL A 138 -19.52 -5.44 17.33
CA VAL A 138 -18.10 -5.39 16.99
C VAL A 138 -17.29 -5.73 18.23
N LYS A 139 -16.34 -6.66 18.08
CA LYS A 139 -15.37 -6.94 19.15
C LYS A 139 -14.44 -5.75 19.35
N PRO A 140 -14.20 -5.30 20.59
CA PRO A 140 -13.35 -4.15 20.86
C PRO A 140 -11.96 -4.24 20.22
N MET A 141 -11.29 -5.39 20.35
CA MET A 141 -9.93 -5.59 19.81
C MET A 141 -9.94 -5.53 18.28
N SER A 142 -10.86 -6.23 17.61
CA SER A 142 -10.98 -6.16 16.15
C SER A 142 -11.27 -4.75 15.68
N GLY A 143 -12.25 -4.06 16.30
CA GLY A 143 -12.58 -2.68 15.98
C GLY A 143 -11.38 -1.73 16.10
N PHE A 144 -10.57 -1.87 17.15
CA PHE A 144 -9.36 -1.08 17.34
C PHE A 144 -8.33 -1.30 16.22
N PHE A 145 -7.99 -2.56 15.89
CA PHE A 145 -7.01 -2.85 14.84
C PHE A 145 -7.49 -2.40 13.45
N PHE A 146 -8.78 -2.55 13.13
CA PHE A 146 -9.34 -2.02 11.89
C PHE A 146 -9.30 -0.49 11.85
N TRP A 147 -9.55 0.17 12.98
CA TRP A 147 -9.45 1.63 13.07
C TRP A 147 -8.01 2.12 12.93
N LEU A 148 -7.05 1.38 13.49
CA LEU A 148 -5.61 1.66 13.38
C LEU A 148 -5.12 1.65 11.92
N LYS A 149 -5.64 0.74 11.08
CA LYS A 149 -5.30 0.71 9.65
C LYS A 149 -5.66 2.02 8.93
N TYR A 150 -6.73 2.70 9.34
CA TYR A 150 -7.05 4.03 8.77
C TYR A 150 -5.98 5.08 9.10
N TYR A 151 -5.39 5.01 10.30
CA TYR A 151 -4.26 5.88 10.65
C TYR A 151 -3.02 5.56 9.84
N GLU A 152 -2.74 4.28 9.57
CA GLU A 152 -1.61 3.87 8.72
C GLU A 152 -1.72 4.47 7.31
N TYR A 153 -2.91 4.45 6.70
CA TYR A 153 -3.13 5.08 5.39
C TYR A 153 -2.96 6.60 5.41
N VAL A 154 -3.46 7.26 6.45
CA VAL A 154 -3.31 8.71 6.61
C VAL A 154 -1.85 9.10 6.84
N PHE A 155 -1.14 8.27 7.58
CA PHE A 155 0.28 8.42 7.81
C PHE A 155 1.09 8.27 6.51
N LEU A 156 0.78 7.26 5.71
CA LEU A 156 1.36 7.08 4.37
C LEU A 156 1.11 8.30 3.48
N TYR A 157 -0.10 8.86 3.50
CA TYR A 157 -0.43 10.07 2.75
C TYR A 157 0.48 11.24 3.12
N PHE A 158 0.65 11.57 4.41
CA PHE A 158 1.53 12.65 4.83
C PHE A 158 2.99 12.40 4.50
N MET A 159 3.44 11.14 4.59
CA MET A 159 4.79 10.76 4.18
C MET A 159 5.01 11.02 2.69
N VAL A 160 4.08 10.63 1.82
CA VAL A 160 4.17 10.87 0.37
C VAL A 160 4.18 12.37 0.08
N VAL A 161 3.25 13.13 0.65
CA VAL A 161 3.16 14.59 0.45
C VAL A 161 4.42 15.32 0.93
N SER A 162 5.04 14.84 2.01
CA SER A 162 6.27 15.44 2.53
C SER A 162 7.53 15.01 1.78
N ALA A 163 7.56 13.79 1.23
CA ALA A 163 8.77 13.21 0.65
C ALA A 163 8.86 13.40 -0.88
N VAL A 164 7.72 13.57 -1.56
CA VAL A 164 7.63 13.71 -3.00
C VAL A 164 7.41 15.18 -3.33
N THR A 165 8.49 15.86 -3.68
CA THR A 165 8.49 17.32 -3.91
C THR A 165 8.67 17.68 -5.37
N THR A 166 9.28 16.78 -6.16
CA THR A 166 9.52 17.02 -7.58
C THR A 166 8.63 16.15 -8.47
N LYS A 167 8.44 16.59 -9.71
CA LYS A 167 7.69 15.85 -10.72
C LYS A 167 8.37 14.53 -11.06
N GLU A 168 9.70 14.50 -11.06
CA GLU A 168 10.51 13.32 -11.35
C GLU A 168 10.33 12.24 -10.29
N GLU A 169 10.23 12.65 -9.02
CA GLU A 169 9.98 11.73 -7.90
C GLU A 169 8.57 11.12 -7.99
N ALA A 170 7.56 11.95 -8.25
CA ALA A 170 6.20 11.48 -8.47
C ALA A 170 6.12 10.52 -9.67
N ARG A 171 6.79 10.87 -10.78
CA ARG A 171 6.85 10.04 -11.97
C ARG A 171 7.48 8.68 -11.67
N GLY A 172 8.56 8.64 -10.92
CA GLY A 172 9.21 7.38 -10.55
C GLY A 172 8.31 6.46 -9.72
N LEU A 173 7.58 6.99 -8.74
CA LEU A 173 6.62 6.21 -7.94
C LEU A 173 5.43 5.71 -8.77
N VAL A 174 4.93 6.52 -9.69
CA VAL A 174 3.88 6.09 -10.64
C VAL A 174 4.42 4.97 -11.52
N ILE A 175 5.63 5.09 -12.06
CA ILE A 175 6.25 4.02 -12.86
C ILE A 175 6.41 2.73 -12.03
N ALA A 176 6.90 2.83 -10.80
CA ALA A 176 7.02 1.66 -9.91
C ALA A 176 5.65 1.00 -9.67
N SER A 177 4.61 1.79 -9.44
CA SER A 177 3.23 1.29 -9.28
C SER A 177 2.71 0.61 -10.54
N LEU A 178 3.00 1.15 -11.73
CA LEU A 178 2.63 0.54 -13.01
C LEU A 178 3.38 -0.78 -13.27
N VAL A 179 4.66 -0.84 -12.93
CA VAL A 179 5.45 -2.08 -13.00
C VAL A 179 4.85 -3.14 -12.08
N ILE A 180 4.50 -2.79 -10.85
CA ILE A 180 3.85 -3.72 -9.92
C ILE A 180 2.49 -4.15 -10.46
N CYS A 181 1.68 -3.23 -10.98
CA CYS A 181 0.40 -3.58 -11.60
C CYS A 181 0.59 -4.59 -12.74
N PHE A 182 1.64 -4.43 -13.56
CA PHE A 182 1.96 -5.39 -14.62
C PHE A 182 2.29 -6.77 -14.05
N LEU A 183 3.17 -6.85 -13.05
CA LEU A 183 3.54 -8.11 -12.40
C LEU A 183 2.35 -8.79 -11.73
N VAL A 184 1.51 -8.04 -11.01
CA VAL A 184 0.26 -8.52 -10.41
C VAL A 184 -0.69 -9.05 -11.49
N SER A 185 -0.80 -8.37 -12.62
CA SER A 185 -1.66 -8.80 -13.73
C SER A 185 -1.16 -10.12 -14.33
N LEU A 186 0.16 -10.27 -14.53
CA LEU A 186 0.74 -11.53 -14.99
C LEU A 186 0.53 -12.66 -13.98
N PHE A 187 0.65 -12.38 -12.68
CA PHE A 187 0.37 -13.35 -11.62
C PHE A 187 -1.11 -13.79 -11.62
N ALA A 188 -2.03 -12.85 -11.82
CA ALA A 188 -3.46 -13.16 -11.95
C ALA A 188 -3.75 -14.02 -13.19
N ILE A 189 -3.10 -13.71 -14.32
CA ILE A 189 -3.21 -14.50 -15.56
C ILE A 189 -2.67 -15.92 -15.36
N ALA A 190 -1.55 -16.07 -14.65
CA ALA A 190 -0.95 -17.37 -14.36
C ALA A 190 -1.84 -18.26 -13.49
N GLN A 191 -2.78 -17.68 -12.74
CA GLN A 191 -3.78 -18.43 -11.95
C GLN A 191 -4.96 -18.93 -12.78
N ILE A 192 -5.20 -18.43 -14.00
CA ILE A 192 -6.36 -18.83 -14.83
C ILE A 192 -6.47 -20.37 -15.00
N PRO A 193 -5.37 -21.11 -15.26
CA PRO A 193 -5.45 -22.56 -15.44
C PRO A 193 -5.87 -23.34 -14.18
N SER A 194 -5.79 -22.75 -12.98
CA SER A 194 -6.22 -23.44 -11.75
C SER A 194 -7.74 -23.62 -11.70
N GLY A 195 -8.50 -22.85 -12.50
CA GLY A 195 -9.96 -22.83 -12.47
C GLY A 195 -10.54 -22.10 -11.27
N GLU A 196 -9.70 -21.61 -10.36
CA GLU A 196 -10.11 -20.79 -9.23
C GLU A 196 -10.13 -19.30 -9.58
N ARG A 197 -10.75 -18.50 -8.71
CA ARG A 197 -10.78 -17.04 -8.86
C ARG A 197 -9.39 -16.49 -8.56
N ALA A 198 -8.83 -15.71 -9.48
CA ALA A 198 -7.52 -15.10 -9.26
C ALA A 198 -7.55 -14.18 -8.03
N SER A 199 -6.58 -14.38 -7.14
CA SER A 199 -6.38 -13.60 -5.93
C SER A 199 -5.00 -12.95 -5.94
N ALA A 200 -4.79 -11.93 -5.09
CA ALA A 200 -3.48 -11.32 -4.99
C ALA A 200 -2.46 -12.33 -4.40
N PRO A 201 -1.17 -12.26 -4.78
CA PRO A 201 -0.15 -13.23 -4.37
C PRO A 201 0.12 -13.28 -2.87
N PHE A 202 -0.28 -12.24 -2.15
CA PHE A 202 -0.12 -12.11 -0.71
C PHE A 202 -1.38 -12.55 0.06
N GLU A 203 -2.51 -12.77 -0.61
CA GLU A 203 -3.74 -13.20 0.08
C GLU A 203 -3.62 -14.69 0.41
N GLY A 204 -3.84 -15.04 1.68
CA GLY A 204 -3.66 -16.41 2.21
C GLY A 204 -4.52 -17.48 1.51
N GLU A 205 -4.54 -18.70 2.05
CA GLU A 205 -5.10 -19.90 1.38
C GLU A 205 -6.51 -19.75 0.79
N THR A 206 -7.38 -18.93 1.41
CA THR A 206 -8.75 -18.70 0.91
C THR A 206 -8.83 -17.71 -0.25
N GLY A 207 -7.82 -16.85 -0.42
CA GLY A 207 -7.81 -15.74 -1.39
C GLY A 207 -8.92 -14.71 -1.16
N GLU A 208 -8.76 -13.51 -1.70
CA GLU A 208 -9.77 -12.44 -1.65
C GLU A 208 -9.83 -11.71 -3.00
N PRO A 209 -10.41 -12.34 -4.04
CA PRO A 209 -10.40 -11.85 -5.42
C PRO A 209 -10.97 -10.42 -5.61
N ASN A 210 -11.81 -9.96 -4.67
CA ASN A 210 -12.38 -8.62 -4.71
C ASN A 210 -11.33 -7.54 -4.39
N THR A 211 -10.34 -7.83 -3.53
CA THR A 211 -9.21 -6.94 -3.23
C THR A 211 -8.38 -6.72 -4.50
N LEU A 212 -7.98 -7.82 -5.14
CA LEU A 212 -7.24 -7.80 -6.40
C LEU A 212 -8.03 -7.05 -7.49
N GLY A 213 -9.32 -7.38 -7.64
CA GLY A 213 -10.17 -6.72 -8.63
C GLY A 213 -10.31 -5.22 -8.39
N GLY A 214 -10.47 -4.78 -7.14
CA GLY A 214 -10.51 -3.37 -6.78
C GLY A 214 -9.21 -2.63 -7.13
N TYR A 215 -8.07 -3.24 -6.80
CA TYR A 215 -6.75 -2.73 -7.16
C TYR A 215 -6.58 -2.59 -8.67
N LEU A 216 -6.92 -3.62 -9.45
CA LEU A 216 -6.78 -3.61 -10.91
C LEU A 216 -7.67 -2.55 -11.57
N VAL A 217 -8.92 -2.36 -11.13
CA VAL A 217 -9.79 -1.30 -11.65
C VAL A 217 -9.20 0.08 -11.38
N PHE A 218 -8.70 0.31 -10.17
CA PHE A 218 -8.07 1.58 -9.81
C PHE A 218 -6.82 1.87 -10.66
N MET A 219 -5.95 0.87 -10.82
CA MET A 219 -4.76 1.01 -11.66
C MET A 219 -5.09 1.19 -13.14
N LEU A 220 -6.06 0.44 -13.67
CA LEU A 220 -6.54 0.61 -15.04
C LEU A 220 -7.10 2.02 -15.27
N ALA A 221 -7.78 2.62 -14.30
CA ALA A 221 -8.23 4.01 -14.40
C ALA A 221 -7.05 4.99 -14.59
N ILE A 222 -5.98 4.80 -13.84
CA ILE A 222 -4.74 5.59 -13.98
C ILE A 222 -4.10 5.35 -15.36
N VAL A 223 -3.97 4.08 -15.78
CA VAL A 223 -3.33 3.73 -17.06
C VAL A 223 -4.11 4.31 -18.23
N VAL A 224 -5.44 4.18 -18.24
CA VAL A 224 -6.30 4.74 -19.28
C VAL A 224 -6.20 6.27 -19.29
N GLY A 225 -6.20 6.93 -18.14
CA GLY A 225 -5.97 8.38 -18.05
C GLY A 225 -4.63 8.81 -18.68
N LEU A 226 -3.56 8.05 -18.45
CA LEU A 226 -2.24 8.31 -19.06
C LEU A 226 -2.24 8.04 -20.57
N VAL A 227 -2.97 7.03 -21.04
CA VAL A 227 -3.10 6.71 -22.48
C VAL A 227 -3.88 7.79 -23.23
N LEU A 228 -4.94 8.32 -22.62
CA LEU A 228 -5.80 9.34 -23.23
C LEU A 228 -5.16 10.74 -23.22
N THR A 229 -4.19 10.98 -22.34
CA THR A 229 -3.51 12.27 -22.25
C THR A 229 -2.41 12.40 -23.29
N SER A 230 -2.61 13.27 -24.28
CA SER A 230 -1.60 13.58 -25.30
C SER A 230 -0.33 14.15 -24.68
N GLY A 231 0.83 13.59 -25.04
CA GLY A 231 2.14 14.02 -24.51
C GLY A 231 2.49 13.49 -23.11
N ALA A 232 1.62 12.69 -22.46
CA ALA A 232 1.91 12.13 -21.14
C ALA A 232 3.06 11.11 -21.17
N VAL A 233 3.15 10.31 -22.24
CA VAL A 233 4.22 9.32 -22.43
C VAL A 233 4.75 9.37 -23.87
N ALA A 234 6.04 9.11 -24.02
CA ALA A 234 6.69 9.04 -25.34
C ALA A 234 6.24 7.81 -26.14
N ASN A 235 6.04 6.67 -25.47
CA ASN A 235 5.56 5.43 -26.08
C ASN A 235 4.32 4.93 -25.33
N ARG A 236 3.22 4.75 -26.06
CA ARG A 236 1.94 4.24 -25.51
C ARG A 236 1.87 2.72 -25.48
N LEU A 237 2.71 2.01 -26.25
CA LEU A 237 2.72 0.55 -26.34
C LEU A 237 2.78 -0.16 -24.96
N PRO A 238 3.68 0.19 -24.02
CA PRO A 238 3.72 -0.49 -22.72
C PRO A 238 2.45 -0.26 -21.90
N LEU A 239 1.82 0.91 -22.01
CA LEU A 239 0.55 1.19 -21.32
C LEU A 239 -0.60 0.39 -21.94
N LEU A 240 -0.64 0.25 -23.27
CA LEU A 240 -1.64 -0.57 -23.96
C LEU A 240 -1.50 -2.06 -23.60
N LEU A 241 -0.27 -2.58 -23.52
CA LEU A 241 -0.01 -3.93 -23.03
C LEU A 241 -0.47 -4.11 -21.59
N LEU A 242 -0.24 -3.10 -20.74
CA LEU A 242 -0.72 -3.12 -19.36
C LEU A 242 -2.24 -3.05 -19.26
N VAL A 243 -2.92 -2.27 -20.11
CA VAL A 243 -4.39 -2.29 -20.19
C VAL A 243 -4.89 -3.68 -20.58
N ALA A 244 -4.27 -4.32 -21.58
CA ALA A 244 -4.66 -5.66 -22.00
C ALA A 244 -4.43 -6.70 -20.88
N ALA A 245 -3.22 -6.75 -20.32
CA ALA A 245 -2.87 -7.68 -19.24
C ALA A 245 -3.74 -7.45 -17.99
N GLY A 246 -3.92 -6.19 -17.58
CA GLY A 246 -4.74 -5.82 -16.43
C GLY A 246 -6.22 -6.14 -16.64
N SER A 247 -6.75 -5.99 -17.85
CA SER A 247 -8.13 -6.38 -18.16
C SER A 247 -8.33 -7.90 -18.10
N ILE A 248 -7.39 -8.68 -18.63
CA ILE A 248 -7.43 -10.15 -18.53
C ILE A 248 -7.32 -10.59 -17.07
N GLY A 249 -6.38 -10.00 -16.31
CA GLY A 249 -6.24 -10.25 -14.88
C GLY A 249 -7.51 -9.89 -14.10
N LEU A 250 -8.16 -8.77 -14.45
CA LEU A 250 -9.42 -8.36 -13.83
C LEU A 250 -10.53 -9.37 -14.12
N MET A 251 -10.63 -9.88 -15.34
CA MET A 251 -11.58 -10.93 -15.70
C MET A 251 -11.34 -12.22 -14.90
N ALA A 252 -10.08 -12.58 -14.65
CA ALA A 252 -9.70 -13.75 -13.86
C ALA A 252 -10.18 -13.65 -12.38
N THR A 253 -10.42 -12.46 -11.84
CA THR A 253 -10.93 -12.29 -10.47
C THR A 253 -12.40 -12.71 -10.30
N LEU A 254 -13.17 -12.70 -11.41
CA LEU A 254 -14.62 -12.93 -11.43
C LEU A 254 -15.41 -12.09 -10.39
N SER A 255 -14.88 -10.92 -10.00
CA SER A 255 -15.49 -10.03 -9.01
C SER A 255 -16.60 -9.19 -9.63
N ARG A 256 -17.86 -9.44 -9.22
CA ARG A 256 -19.03 -8.67 -9.67
C ARG A 256 -18.92 -7.18 -9.36
N ALA A 257 -18.41 -6.84 -8.17
CA ALA A 257 -18.20 -5.47 -7.77
C ALA A 257 -17.14 -4.78 -8.64
N SER A 258 -16.06 -5.49 -8.97
CA SER A 258 -15.00 -4.93 -9.80
C SER A 258 -15.44 -4.78 -11.26
N PHE A 259 -16.28 -5.68 -11.79
CA PHE A 259 -16.89 -5.50 -13.11
C PHE A 259 -17.82 -4.29 -13.17
N LEU A 260 -18.63 -4.06 -12.13
CA LEU A 260 -19.45 -2.86 -12.05
C LEU A 260 -18.57 -1.60 -12.04
N ALA A 261 -17.51 -1.59 -11.22
CA ALA A 261 -16.57 -0.47 -11.15
C ALA A 261 -15.85 -0.24 -12.49
N ALA A 262 -15.46 -1.31 -13.20
CA ALA A 262 -14.91 -1.21 -14.56
C ALA A 262 -15.92 -0.64 -15.57
N GLY A 263 -17.20 -1.02 -15.46
CA GLY A 263 -18.27 -0.43 -16.26
C GLY A 263 -18.39 1.08 -16.05
N VAL A 264 -18.33 1.53 -14.80
CA VAL A 264 -18.32 2.97 -14.45
C VAL A 264 -17.09 3.67 -15.03
N LEU A 265 -15.91 3.03 -14.99
CA LEU A 265 -14.70 3.55 -15.60
C LEU A 265 -14.88 3.74 -17.12
N VAL A 266 -15.39 2.73 -17.82
CA VAL A 266 -15.64 2.80 -19.27
C VAL A 266 -16.64 3.92 -19.60
N LEU A 267 -17.73 4.04 -18.86
CA LEU A 267 -18.71 5.13 -19.05
C LEU A 267 -18.08 6.50 -18.83
N SER A 268 -17.22 6.64 -17.81
CA SER A 268 -16.51 7.89 -17.53
C SER A 268 -15.56 8.27 -18.67
N VAL A 269 -14.87 7.28 -19.25
CA VAL A 269 -14.00 7.47 -20.41
C VAL A 269 -14.79 7.90 -21.64
N ILE A 270 -15.92 7.24 -21.92
CA ILE A 270 -16.81 7.61 -23.03
C ILE A 270 -17.30 9.05 -22.85
N GLY A 271 -17.76 9.40 -21.64
CA GLY A 271 -18.22 10.75 -21.33
C GLY A 271 -17.12 11.81 -21.46
N PHE A 272 -15.87 11.46 -21.17
CA PHE A 272 -14.73 12.37 -21.32
C PHE A 272 -14.33 12.57 -22.80
N ILE A 273 -14.40 11.51 -23.61
CA ILE A 273 -14.08 11.55 -25.05
C ILE A 273 -15.23 12.15 -25.88
N ALA A 274 -16.46 12.09 -25.38
CA ALA A 274 -17.63 12.59 -26.08
C ALA A 274 -17.44 14.06 -26.52
N PRO A 275 -17.72 14.40 -27.78
CA PRO A 275 -17.53 15.75 -28.29
C PRO A 275 -18.40 16.72 -27.49
N ARG A 276 -17.77 17.72 -26.88
CA ARG A 276 -18.49 18.84 -26.27
C ARG A 276 -19.04 19.67 -27.42
N LYS A 277 -20.38 19.76 -27.53
CA LYS A 277 -21.00 20.72 -28.45
C LYS A 277 -20.47 22.12 -28.11
N PRO A 278 -20.00 22.91 -29.09
CA PRO A 278 -19.68 24.31 -28.83
C PRO A 278 -20.95 24.99 -28.34
N VAL A 279 -20.88 25.60 -27.16
CA VAL A 279 -21.93 26.47 -26.61
C VAL A 279 -21.84 27.82 -27.30
#